data_AF-A0A4Q3YHD7-F1
#
_entry.id   AF-A0A4Q3YHD7-F1
#
_cell.length_a   1.000
_cell.length_b   1.000
_cell.length_c   1.000
_cell.angle_alpha   90.00
_cell.angle_beta   90.00
_cell.angle_gamma   90.00
#
_symmetry.space_group_name_H-M   'P 1'
#
loop_
_entity.id
_entity.type
_entity.pdbx_description
1 polymer ?
#
loop_
_entity_poly.entity_id
_entity_poly.type
_entity_poly.pdbx_seq_one_letter_code
_entity_poly.pdbx_strand_id
1 'polypeptide(L)' 'MAPAFVARDGISLAEPRDFFALLKPRVMSLVVLTAITGMLMALGDLNPSLAFIAILSIALGGGASGALN' A
#
# COMPACT_ATOMS: atom_id res chain seq x y z
N MET A 1 3.58 15.99 -36.36
CA MET A 1 4.98 15.89 -35.92
C MET A 1 5.13 16.65 -34.60
N ALA A 2 4.72 16.04 -33.48
CA ALA A 2 4.85 16.60 -32.14
C ALA A 2 6.06 15.92 -31.45
N PRO A 3 6.89 16.66 -30.70
CA PRO A 3 8.14 16.13 -30.19
C PRO A 3 7.89 15.06 -29.12
N ALA A 4 8.47 13.88 -29.35
CA ALA A 4 8.61 12.83 -28.36
C ALA A 4 9.50 13.33 -27.21
N PHE A 5 8.98 13.26 -25.99
CA PHE A 5 9.71 13.57 -24.76
C PHE A 5 10.96 12.70 -24.66
N VAL A 6 12.13 13.33 -24.78
CA VAL A 6 13.44 12.72 -24.53
C VAL A 6 13.61 12.66 -23.01
N ALA A 7 13.43 11.47 -22.43
CA ALA A 7 13.90 11.20 -21.08
C ALA A 7 15.42 11.37 -21.07
N ARG A 8 15.93 12.34 -20.29
CA ARG A 8 17.38 12.49 -20.06
C ARG A 8 17.82 11.49 -19.00
N ASP A 9 18.87 10.75 -19.30
CA ASP A 9 19.47 9.75 -18.44
C ASP A 9 19.88 10.36 -17.07
N GLY A 10 19.35 9.79 -15.98
CA GLY A 10 19.93 9.89 -14.64
C GLY A 10 19.09 10.54 -13.53
N ILE A 11 17.97 11.22 -13.82
CA ILE A 11 17.17 11.89 -12.78
C ILE A 11 15.78 11.24 -12.70
N SER A 12 15.50 10.56 -11.59
CA SER A 12 14.17 10.06 -11.29
C SER A 12 13.24 11.23 -10.95
N LEU A 13 12.19 11.42 -11.75
CA LEU A 13 11.10 12.37 -11.49
C LEU A 13 9.98 11.76 -10.64
N ALA A 14 10.22 10.58 -10.04
CA ALA A 14 9.22 9.88 -9.26
C ALA A 14 8.88 10.66 -7.98
N GLU A 15 7.60 10.91 -7.78
CA GLU A 15 7.07 11.55 -6.58
C GLU A 15 6.50 10.49 -5.62
N PRO A 16 6.36 10.79 -4.32
CA PRO A 16 5.80 9.85 -3.35
C PRO A 16 4.42 9.28 -3.77
N ARG A 17 3.62 10.06 -4.50
CA ARG A 17 2.32 9.61 -5.04
C ARG A 17 2.45 8.48 -6.06
N ASP A 18 3.58 8.40 -6.77
CA ASP A 18 3.81 7.37 -7.80
C ASP A 18 4.05 6.02 -7.13
N PHE A 19 4.67 6.00 -5.94
CA PHE A 19 4.75 4.80 -5.10
C PHE A 19 3.36 4.35 -4.61
N PHE A 20 2.50 5.28 -4.17
CA PHE A 20 1.11 4.94 -3.81
C PHE A 20 0.28 4.44 -4.98
N ALA A 21 0.51 4.97 -6.18
CA ALA A 21 -0.13 4.50 -7.40
C ALA A 21 0.31 3.06 -7.74
N LEU A 22 1.61 2.74 -7.59
CA LEU A 22 2.15 1.40 -7.79
C LEU A 22 1.57 0.39 -6.79
N LEU A 23 1.44 0.76 -5.52
CA LEU A 23 0.83 -0.05 -4.45
C LEU A 23 -0.65 -0.44 -4.73
N LYS A 24 -1.23 0.03 -5.85
CA LYS A 24 -2.62 -0.20 -6.30
C LYS A 24 -3.61 0.09 -5.15
N PRO A 25 -4.09 1.34 -5.01
CA PRO A 25 -4.89 1.76 -3.84
C PRO A 25 -6.11 0.87 -3.58
N ARG A 26 -6.68 0.25 -4.64
CA ARG A 26 -7.78 -0.72 -4.49
C ARG A 26 -7.37 -2.02 -3.79
N VAL A 27 -6.16 -2.53 -4.02
CA VAL A 27 -5.63 -3.74 -3.34
C VAL A 27 -5.36 -3.44 -1.88
N MET A 28 -4.81 -2.26 -1.58
CA MET A 28 -4.54 -1.83 -0.20
C MET A 28 -5.83 -1.74 0.64
N SER A 29 -6.93 -1.21 0.09
CA SER A 29 -8.22 -1.15 0.80
C SER A 29 -8.80 -2.53 1.09
N LEU A 30 -8.67 -3.51 0.20
CA LEU A 30 -9.11 -4.90 0.42
C LEU A 30 -8.35 -5.53 1.59
N VAL A 31 -7.04 -5.31 1.64
CA VAL A 31 -6.16 -5.85 2.68
C VAL A 31 -6.49 -5.24 4.04
N VAL A 32 -6.69 -3.92 4.11
CA VAL A 32 -7.10 -3.22 5.33
C VAL A 32 -8.47 -3.71 5.82
N LEU A 33 -9.44 -3.88 4.91
CA LEU A 33 -10.76 -4.43 5.26
C LEU A 33 -10.63 -5.83 5.88
N THR A 34 -9.76 -6.66 5.32
CA THR A 34 -9.51 -8.02 5.82
C THR A 34 -8.88 -7.99 7.21
N ALA A 35 -7.90 -7.10 7.44
CA ALA A 35 -7.26 -6.93 8.73
C ALA A 35 -8.24 -6.45 9.82
N ILE A 36 -9.10 -5.48 9.50
CA ILE A 36 -10.16 -5.01 10.41
C ILE A 36 -11.14 -6.14 10.72
N THR A 37 -11.58 -6.89 9.70
CA THR A 37 -12.51 -8.02 9.89
C THR A 37 -11.90 -9.08 10.79
N GLY A 38 -10.62 -9.41 10.61
CA GLY A 38 -9.88 -10.34 11.48
C GLY A 38 -9.78 -9.84 12.92
N MET A 39 -9.56 -8.54 13.14
CA MET A 39 -9.55 -7.96 14.49
C MET A 39 -10.91 -7.96 15.16
N LEU A 40 -11.98 -7.70 14.41
CA LEU A 40 -13.34 -7.77 14.94
C LEU A 40 -13.72 -9.20 15.35
N MET A 41 -13.19 -10.22 14.64
CA MET A 41 -13.39 -11.63 15.00
C MET A 41 -12.47 -12.13 16.11
N ALA A 42 -11.40 -11.40 16.43
CA ALA A 42 -10.51 -11.78 17.52
C ALA A 42 -11.23 -11.59 18.86
N LEU A 43 -11.74 -12.68 19.43
CA LEU A 43 -12.31 -12.69 20.78
C LEU A 43 -11.17 -12.60 21.80
N GLY A 44 -10.90 -11.38 22.27
CA GLY A 44 -9.94 -11.11 23.34
C GLY A 44 -9.60 -9.62 23.45
N ASP A 45 -9.03 -9.23 24.59
CA ASP A 45 -8.52 -7.87 24.77
C ASP A 45 -7.28 -7.65 23.89
N LEU A 46 -7.47 -6.88 22.81
CA LEU A 46 -6.37 -6.43 21.96
C LEU A 46 -5.85 -5.09 22.47
N ASN A 47 -4.53 -5.00 22.65
CA ASN A 47 -3.93 -3.70 22.91
C ASN A 47 -4.09 -2.80 21.67
N PRO A 48 -4.71 -1.60 21.77
CA PRO A 48 -5.01 -0.76 20.62
C PRO A 48 -3.76 -0.40 19.80
N SER A 49 -2.61 -0.28 20.45
CA SER A 49 -1.33 0.00 19.79
C SER A 49 -0.88 -1.15 18.89
N LEU A 50 -0.96 -2.40 19.37
CA LEU A 50 -0.64 -3.58 18.57
C LEU A 50 -1.63 -3.76 17.43
N ALA A 51 -2.93 -3.53 17.66
CA ALA A 51 -3.94 -3.59 16.62
C ALA A 51 -3.61 -2.60 15.48
N PHE A 52 -3.24 -1.36 15.82
CA PHE A 52 -2.84 -0.38 14.82
C PHE A 52 -1.60 -0.81 14.02
N ILE A 53 -0.54 -1.24 14.71
CA ILE A 53 0.71 -1.69 14.08
C ILE A 53 0.48 -2.92 13.20
N ALA A 54 -0.38 -3.85 13.63
CA ALA A 54 -0.72 -5.05 12.88
C ALA A 54 -1.47 -4.71 11.58
N ILE A 55 -2.47 -3.82 11.62
CA ILE A 55 -3.17 -3.35 10.40
C ILE A 55 -2.17 -2.70 9.45
N LEU A 56 -1.29 -1.82 9.94
CA LEU A 56 -0.27 -1.17 9.09
C LEU A 56 0.67 -2.19 8.43
N SER A 57 1.14 -3.17 9.20
CA SER A 57 2.05 -4.22 8.70
C SER A 57 1.38 -5.06 7.60
N ILE A 58 0.12 -5.47 7.83
CA ILE A 58 -0.67 -6.23 6.86
C ILE A 58 -0.91 -5.41 5.60
N ALA A 59 -1.30 -4.14 5.75
CA ALA A 59 -1.54 -3.23 4.62
C ALA A 59 -0.28 -2.99 3.78
N LEU A 60 0.87 -2.80 4.42
CA LEU A 60 2.16 -2.62 3.72
C LEU A 60 2.58 -3.87 2.96
N GLY A 61 2.49 -5.06 3.58
CA GLY A 61 2.85 -6.31 2.93
C GLY A 61 1.94 -6.64 1.73
N GLY A 62 0.62 -6.50 1.91
CA GLY A 62 -0.34 -6.74 0.83
C GLY A 62 -0.27 -5.70 -0.29
N GLY A 63 -0.07 -4.42 0.05
CA GLY A 63 0.11 -3.35 -0.94
C GLY A 63 1.39 -3.52 -1.75
N ALA A 64 2.51 -3.89 -1.11
CA ALA A 64 3.78 -4.13 -1.79
C ALA A 64 3.69 -5.27 -2.82
N SER A 65 2.97 -6.35 -2.50
CA SER A 65 2.69 -7.41 -3.46
C SER A 65 1.90 -6.90 -4.68
N GLY A 66 1.01 -5.91 -4.50
CA GLY A 66 0.24 -5.30 -5.59
C GLY A 66 1.06 -4.39 -6.52
N ALA A 67 2.17 -3.83 -6.01
CA ALA A 67 3.13 -3.07 -6.80
C ALA A 67 4.03 -3.96 -7.68
N LEU A 68 4.27 -5.19 -7.27
CA LEU A 68 5.03 -6.19 -8.03
C LEU A 68 4.19 -6.90 -9.11
N ASN A 69 2.86 -6.77 -9.08
CA ASN A 69 1.93 -7.37 -10.03
C ASN A 69 1.58 -6.40 -11.17
#